data_AF-A0A533SG53-F1
#
_entry.id   AF-A0A533SG53-F1
#
_cell.length_a   1.000
_cell.length_b   1.000
_cell.length_c   1.000
_cell.angle_alpha   90.00
_cell.angle_beta   90.00
_cell.angle_gamma   90.00
#
_symmetry.space_group_name_H-M   'P 1'
#
loop_
_entity.id
_entity.type
_entity.pdbx_description
1 polymer ?
#
loop_
_entity_poly.entity_id
_entity_poly.type
_entity_poly.pdbx_seq_one_letter_code
_entity_poly.pdbx_strand_id
1 'polypeptide(L)'
;MLALLPLIVLLLTGLALVGRADTTRGAAYRRRALFLAAAAWGIWLAVSSEILSLAGQLNRAGLSIVWLLAAVVILSVPALRMAVVKGVRDIFAAVKTVRGWSGFEKLLLGGLVLEALLLLAVAWMAPPNTNDAMQYHLSRVMHWLQNGSLAHYPTAIDRQLWQPPWAELAILHLVGLGGSDRWANLVQWGAFLGTWLGASGLAAQLGAGRKGQILAAWVCAMLPMGILQATGSQNDLAASFWLLGVLLLVVKAHQQARYPDPAGFAGLCWLEWAG
;
A
#
# COMPACT_ATOMS: atom_id res chain seq x y z
N MET A 1 -17.88 -0.63 11.88
CA MET A 1 -17.32 -1.49 10.80
C MET A 1 -17.07 -0.77 9.47
N LEU A 2 -17.27 0.56 9.34
CA LEU A 2 -17.04 1.29 8.08
C LEU A 2 -15.55 1.54 7.76
N ALA A 3 -14.67 1.56 8.76
CA ALA A 3 -13.22 1.72 8.58
C ALA A 3 -12.56 0.61 7.74
N LEU A 4 -13.25 -0.51 7.52
CA LEU A 4 -12.77 -1.57 6.64
C LEU A 4 -13.05 -1.28 5.15
N LEU A 5 -13.91 -0.33 4.81
CA LEU A 5 -14.26 -0.02 3.42
C LEU A 5 -13.03 0.31 2.56
N PRO A 6 -12.08 1.16 3.00
CA PRO A 6 -10.87 1.43 2.22
C PRO A 6 -10.05 0.16 1.98
N LEU A 7 -9.93 -0.72 2.99
CA LEU A 7 -9.21 -1.99 2.88
C LEU A 7 -9.92 -2.96 1.92
N ILE A 8 -11.24 -3.01 1.94
CA ILE A 8 -12.05 -3.81 1.02
C ILE A 8 -11.85 -3.32 -0.41
N VAL A 9 -11.87 -2.01 -0.65
CA VAL A 9 -11.65 -1.43 -2.00
C VAL A 9 -10.23 -1.71 -2.49
N LEU A 10 -9.21 -1.62 -1.61
CA LEU A 10 -7.84 -2.01 -1.93
C LEU A 10 -7.76 -3.50 -2.33
N LEU A 11 -8.38 -4.38 -1.54
CA LEU A 11 -8.41 -5.82 -1.81
C LEU A 11 -9.11 -6.14 -3.13
N LEU A 12 -10.29 -5.56 -3.38
CA LEU A 12 -11.04 -5.75 -4.62
C LEU A 12 -10.23 -5.27 -5.84
N THR A 13 -9.60 -4.11 -5.73
CA THR A 13 -8.73 -3.56 -6.80
C THR A 13 -7.54 -4.49 -7.05
N GLY A 14 -6.88 -4.97 -6.00
CA GLY A 14 -5.77 -5.92 -6.08
C GLY A 14 -6.18 -7.22 -6.76
N LEU A 15 -7.31 -7.81 -6.35
CA LEU A 15 -7.84 -9.04 -6.95
C LEU A 15 -8.21 -8.83 -8.42
N ALA A 16 -8.84 -7.70 -8.77
CA ALA A 16 -9.16 -7.37 -10.15
C ALA A 16 -7.90 -7.26 -11.02
N LEU A 17 -6.84 -6.61 -10.55
CA LEU A 17 -5.57 -6.51 -11.29
C LEU A 17 -4.85 -7.86 -11.40
N VAL A 18 -4.92 -8.71 -10.38
CA VAL A 18 -4.38 -10.08 -10.44
C VAL A 18 -5.14 -10.89 -11.50
N GLY A 19 -6.48 -10.91 -11.48
CA GLY A 19 -7.26 -11.72 -12.41
C GLY A 19 -7.27 -11.22 -13.86
N ARG A 20 -6.96 -9.93 -14.10
CA ARG A 20 -6.76 -9.39 -15.45
C ARG A 20 -5.48 -9.87 -16.12
N ALA A 21 -4.51 -10.38 -15.37
CA ALA A 21 -3.33 -10.98 -15.99
C ALA A 21 -3.60 -12.37 -16.51
N ASP A 22 -2.79 -12.78 -17.49
CA ASP A 22 -2.61 -14.18 -17.80
C ASP A 22 -2.10 -14.96 -16.58
N THR A 23 -2.74 -16.09 -16.32
CA THR A 23 -2.45 -17.01 -15.21
C THR A 23 -1.03 -17.59 -15.27
N THR A 24 -0.34 -17.41 -16.39
CA THR A 24 1.07 -17.76 -16.61
C THR A 24 2.05 -16.81 -15.90
N ARG A 25 1.59 -15.64 -15.43
CA ARG A 25 2.45 -14.66 -14.77
C ARG A 25 2.68 -15.03 -13.29
N GLY A 26 3.95 -15.31 -12.96
CA GLY A 26 4.38 -15.79 -11.64
C GLY A 26 4.26 -14.78 -10.47
N ALA A 27 4.86 -15.11 -9.32
CA ALA A 27 4.74 -14.35 -8.06
C ALA A 27 5.14 -12.86 -8.16
N ALA A 28 6.15 -12.52 -8.97
CA ALA A 28 6.56 -11.14 -9.21
C ALA A 28 5.44 -10.27 -9.77
N TYR A 29 4.58 -10.82 -10.62
CA TYR A 29 3.44 -10.10 -11.17
C TYR A 29 2.40 -9.78 -10.09
N ARG A 30 2.06 -10.74 -9.22
CA ARG A 30 1.08 -10.52 -8.14
C ARG A 30 1.50 -9.38 -7.21
N ARG A 31 2.79 -9.32 -6.86
CA ARG A 31 3.34 -8.23 -6.04
C ARG A 31 3.26 -6.90 -6.77
N ARG A 32 3.63 -6.84 -8.06
CA ARG A 32 3.44 -5.63 -8.88
C ARG A 32 1.96 -5.20 -8.94
N ALA A 33 1.03 -6.14 -9.10
CA ALA A 33 -0.40 -5.86 -9.10
C ALA A 33 -0.87 -5.25 -7.77
N LEU A 34 -0.33 -5.67 -6.63
CA LEU A 34 -0.59 -5.03 -5.33
C LEU A 34 -0.14 -3.57 -5.31
N PHE A 35 1.07 -3.25 -5.76
CA PHE A 35 1.56 -1.87 -5.79
C PHE A 35 0.77 -0.99 -6.78
N LEU A 36 0.35 -1.54 -7.93
CA LEU A 36 -0.52 -0.84 -8.86
C LEU A 36 -1.92 -0.61 -8.26
N ALA A 37 -2.46 -1.59 -7.53
CA ALA A 37 -3.73 -1.44 -6.82
C ALA A 37 -3.62 -0.41 -5.70
N ALA A 38 -2.52 -0.42 -4.95
CA ALA A 38 -2.24 0.59 -3.94
C ALA A 38 -2.12 1.99 -4.57
N ALA A 39 -1.45 2.13 -5.72
CA ALA A 39 -1.36 3.40 -6.44
C ALA A 39 -2.75 3.90 -6.87
N ALA A 40 -3.58 3.06 -7.48
CA ALA A 40 -4.94 3.42 -7.83
C ALA A 40 -5.79 3.79 -6.61
N TRP A 41 -5.64 3.04 -5.51
CA TRP A 41 -6.29 3.31 -4.23
C TRP A 41 -5.83 4.64 -3.61
N GLY A 42 -4.53 4.94 -3.66
CA GLY A 42 -3.94 6.18 -3.13
C GLY A 42 -4.32 7.41 -3.96
N ILE A 43 -4.45 7.26 -5.28
CA ILE A 43 -4.99 8.30 -6.17
C ILE A 43 -6.46 8.55 -5.85
N TRP A 44 -7.28 7.49 -5.75
CA TRP A 44 -8.69 7.62 -5.37
C TRP A 44 -8.84 8.29 -4.00
N LEU A 45 -8.01 7.89 -3.03
CA LEU A 45 -7.96 8.51 -1.72
C LEU A 45 -7.72 10.02 -1.83
N ALA A 46 -6.63 10.45 -2.47
CA ALA A 46 -6.30 11.87 -2.61
C ALA A 46 -7.38 12.66 -3.36
N VAL A 47 -7.83 12.18 -4.52
CA VAL A 47 -8.85 12.84 -5.34
C VAL A 47 -10.18 12.95 -4.59
N SER A 48 -10.60 11.88 -3.90
CA SER A 48 -11.84 11.92 -3.12
C SER A 48 -11.73 12.83 -1.89
N SER A 49 -10.58 12.92 -1.23
CA SER A 49 -10.36 13.87 -0.14
C SER A 49 -10.51 15.32 -0.62
N GLU A 50 -9.93 15.66 -1.78
CA GLU A 50 -10.05 17.00 -2.37
C GLU A 50 -11.50 17.32 -2.76
N ILE A 51 -12.20 16.40 -3.41
CA ILE A 51 -13.62 16.59 -3.79
C ILE A 51 -14.50 16.79 -2.55
N LEU A 52 -14.31 15.97 -1.51
CA LEU A 52 -15.05 16.10 -0.26
C LEU A 52 -14.70 17.40 0.47
N SER A 53 -13.43 17.81 0.43
CA SER A 53 -12.95 19.06 1.01
C SER A 53 -13.61 20.28 0.37
N LEU A 54 -13.69 20.31 -0.97
CA LEU A 54 -14.37 21.38 -1.71
C LEU A 54 -15.88 21.46 -1.37
N ALA A 55 -16.50 20.32 -1.08
CA ALA A 55 -17.90 20.25 -0.67
C ALA A 55 -18.13 20.52 0.83
N GLY A 56 -17.07 20.69 1.64
CA GLY A 56 -17.18 20.76 3.11
C GLY A 56 -17.70 19.46 3.74
N GLN A 57 -17.57 18.33 3.04
CA GLN A 57 -18.10 17.01 3.41
C GLN A 57 -16.99 16.01 3.76
N LEU A 58 -15.81 16.48 4.18
CA LEU A 58 -14.73 15.62 4.69
C LEU A 58 -15.05 15.12 6.11
N ASN A 59 -16.15 14.39 6.22
CA ASN A 59 -16.70 13.83 7.44
C ASN A 59 -17.04 12.35 7.21
N ARG A 60 -17.51 11.66 8.26
CA ARG A 60 -17.80 10.23 8.19
C ARG A 60 -18.80 9.86 7.10
N ALA A 61 -19.81 10.70 6.82
CA ALA A 61 -20.81 10.43 5.80
C ALA A 61 -20.22 10.53 4.39
N GLY A 62 -19.52 11.63 4.09
CA GLY A 62 -18.84 11.82 2.81
C GLY A 62 -17.80 10.74 2.53
N LEU A 63 -16.98 10.41 3.53
CA LEU A 63 -16.02 9.31 3.45
C LEU A 63 -16.72 7.97 3.17
N SER A 64 -17.84 7.69 3.83
CA SER A 64 -18.58 6.43 3.61
C SER A 64 -19.10 6.34 2.18
N ILE A 65 -19.64 7.43 1.65
CA ILE A 65 -20.18 7.50 0.28
C ILE A 65 -19.08 7.22 -0.74
N VAL A 66 -17.92 7.87 -0.66
CA VAL A 66 -16.85 7.70 -1.67
C VAL A 66 -16.31 6.27 -1.70
N TRP A 67 -16.14 5.63 -0.53
CA TRP A 67 -15.65 4.25 -0.50
C TRP A 67 -16.71 3.22 -0.88
N LEU A 68 -17.98 3.44 -0.53
CA LEU A 68 -19.08 2.60 -0.99
C LEU A 68 -19.25 2.71 -2.51
N LEU A 69 -19.18 3.92 -3.07
CA LEU A 69 -19.23 4.14 -4.50
C LEU A 69 -18.11 3.38 -5.21
N ALA A 70 -16.87 3.48 -4.73
CA ALA A 70 -15.73 2.75 -5.30
C ALA A 70 -15.95 1.23 -5.26
N ALA A 71 -16.42 0.69 -4.13
CA ALA A 71 -16.74 -0.73 -4.01
C ALA A 71 -17.85 -1.16 -4.98
N VAL A 72 -18.92 -0.37 -5.08
CA VAL A 72 -20.05 -0.62 -6.00
C VAL A 72 -19.58 -0.61 -7.45
N VAL A 73 -18.77 0.36 -7.87
CA VAL A 73 -18.23 0.42 -9.23
C VAL A 73 -17.42 -0.83 -9.58
N ILE A 74 -16.56 -1.31 -8.68
CA ILE A 74 -15.76 -2.52 -8.93
C ILE A 74 -16.64 -3.76 -9.07
N LEU A 75 -17.72 -3.85 -8.28
CA LEU A 75 -18.61 -5.01 -8.25
C LEU A 75 -19.72 -4.99 -9.32
N SER A 76 -20.14 -3.81 -9.77
CA SER A 76 -21.23 -3.64 -10.74
C SER A 76 -20.77 -3.84 -12.18
N VAL A 77 -19.51 -3.49 -12.50
CA VAL A 77 -18.94 -3.67 -13.84
C VAL A 77 -18.61 -5.15 -14.07
N PRO A 78 -19.28 -5.87 -14.99
CA PRO A 78 -19.12 -7.32 -15.14
C PRO A 78 -17.67 -7.75 -15.41
N ALA A 79 -16.94 -6.98 -16.22
CA ALA A 79 -15.54 -7.26 -16.51
C ALA A 79 -14.63 -7.17 -15.26
N LEU A 80 -14.88 -6.20 -14.36
CA LEU A 80 -14.14 -6.07 -13.11
C LEU A 80 -14.53 -7.17 -12.13
N ARG A 81 -15.82 -7.46 -11.99
CA ARG A 81 -16.33 -8.54 -11.15
C ARG A 81 -15.73 -9.90 -11.54
N MET A 82 -15.72 -10.23 -12.83
CA MET A 82 -15.11 -11.46 -13.33
C MET A 82 -13.60 -11.50 -13.04
N ALA A 83 -12.90 -10.38 -13.21
CA ALA A 83 -11.49 -10.27 -12.88
C ALA A 83 -11.23 -10.49 -11.37
N VAL A 84 -12.07 -9.95 -10.48
CA VAL A 84 -11.99 -10.21 -9.03
C VAL A 84 -12.12 -11.71 -8.75
N VAL A 85 -13.13 -12.38 -9.32
CA VAL A 85 -13.36 -13.81 -9.13
C VAL A 85 -12.16 -14.63 -9.61
N LYS A 86 -11.61 -14.31 -10.79
CA LYS A 86 -10.40 -14.96 -11.30
C LYS A 86 -9.19 -14.70 -10.39
N GLY A 87 -9.02 -13.46 -9.93
CA GLY A 87 -7.95 -13.09 -8.99
C GLY A 87 -8.02 -13.87 -7.67
N VAL A 88 -9.23 -14.07 -7.11
CA VAL A 88 -9.43 -14.91 -5.91
C VAL A 88 -8.95 -16.34 -6.17
N ARG A 89 -9.31 -16.93 -7.31
CA ARG A 89 -8.88 -18.29 -7.69
C ARG A 89 -7.36 -18.37 -7.82
N ASP A 90 -6.73 -17.37 -8.45
CA ASP A 90 -5.29 -17.32 -8.65
C ASP A 90 -4.52 -17.16 -7.33
N ILE A 91 -4.99 -16.30 -6.42
CA ILE A 91 -4.41 -16.16 -5.08
C ILE A 91 -4.58 -17.46 -4.29
N PHE A 92 -5.75 -18.07 -4.32
CA PHE A 92 -5.99 -19.32 -3.60
C PHE A 92 -5.13 -20.47 -4.13
N ALA A 93 -4.96 -20.56 -5.45
CA ALA A 93 -4.02 -21.50 -6.08
C ALA A 93 -2.58 -21.23 -5.63
N ALA A 94 -2.16 -19.97 -5.58
CA ALA A 94 -0.83 -19.58 -5.09
C ALA A 94 -0.62 -19.96 -3.61
N VAL A 95 -1.60 -19.73 -2.73
CA VAL A 95 -1.54 -20.09 -1.31
C VAL A 95 -1.44 -21.62 -1.14
N LYS A 96 -2.14 -22.41 -1.96
CA LYS A 96 -2.02 -23.89 -1.92
C LYS A 96 -0.60 -24.40 -2.15
N THR A 97 0.23 -23.66 -2.91
CA THR A 97 1.63 -24.06 -3.16
C THR A 97 2.48 -24.08 -1.88
N VAL A 98 2.07 -23.38 -0.82
CA VAL A 98 2.76 -23.37 0.48
C VAL A 98 2.85 -24.77 1.11
N ARG A 99 1.91 -25.68 0.77
CA ARG A 99 1.95 -27.07 1.26
C ARG A 99 3.24 -27.79 0.88
N GLY A 100 3.76 -27.53 -0.33
CA GLY A 100 4.99 -28.12 -0.86
C GLY A 100 6.28 -27.39 -0.45
N TRP A 101 6.21 -26.39 0.42
CA TRP A 101 7.40 -25.68 0.91
C TRP A 101 8.16 -26.54 1.93
N SER A 102 9.47 -26.33 2.03
CA SER A 102 10.31 -27.00 3.01
C SER A 102 9.97 -26.56 4.44
N GLY A 103 10.38 -27.33 5.44
CA GLY A 103 10.19 -26.95 6.86
C GLY A 103 10.79 -25.60 7.20
N PHE A 104 11.99 -25.31 6.68
CA PHE A 104 12.66 -24.02 6.86
C PHE A 104 11.87 -22.84 6.26
N GLU A 105 11.33 -22.99 5.05
CA GLU A 105 10.53 -21.95 4.41
C GLU A 105 9.21 -21.70 5.16
N LYS A 106 8.59 -22.76 5.71
CA LYS A 106 7.40 -22.66 6.55
C LYS A 106 7.70 -21.97 7.87
N LEU A 107 8.84 -22.25 8.50
CA LEU A 107 9.30 -21.58 9.72
C LEU A 107 9.48 -20.08 9.49
N LEU A 108 10.17 -19.72 8.40
CA LEU A 108 10.34 -18.33 7.99
C LEU A 108 8.98 -17.65 7.73
N LEU A 109 8.07 -18.29 7.00
CA LEU A 109 6.75 -17.70 6.77
C LEU A 109 5.96 -17.53 8.07
N GLY A 110 6.02 -18.53 8.95
CA GLY A 110 5.38 -18.51 10.26
C GLY A 110 5.89 -17.38 11.15
N GLY A 111 7.20 -17.12 11.16
CA GLY A 111 7.78 -16.00 11.91
C GLY A 111 7.33 -14.63 11.39
N LEU A 112 7.30 -14.41 10.06
CA LEU A 112 6.74 -13.18 9.47
C LEU A 112 5.27 -12.98 9.86
N VAL A 113 4.47 -14.05 9.79
CA VAL A 113 3.05 -13.98 10.18
C VAL A 113 2.91 -13.67 11.68
N LEU A 114 3.70 -14.31 12.53
CA LEU A 114 3.69 -14.06 13.97
C LEU A 114 4.07 -12.61 14.29
N GLU A 115 5.14 -12.11 13.70
CA GLU A 115 5.59 -10.73 13.85
C GLU A 115 4.51 -9.73 13.41
N ALA A 116 3.93 -9.95 12.23
CA ALA A 116 2.84 -9.10 11.73
C ALA A 116 1.67 -9.05 12.71
N LEU A 117 1.28 -10.18 13.31
CA LEU A 117 0.19 -10.27 14.28
C LEU A 117 0.54 -9.62 15.63
N LEU A 118 1.77 -9.81 16.13
CA LEU A 118 2.23 -9.17 17.36
C LEU A 118 2.26 -7.65 17.20
N LEU A 119 2.84 -7.15 16.11
CA LEU A 119 2.86 -5.71 15.83
C LEU A 119 1.47 -5.16 15.54
N LEU A 120 0.56 -5.94 14.95
CA LEU A 120 -0.83 -5.53 14.80
C LEU A 120 -1.51 -5.34 16.16
N ALA A 121 -1.30 -6.27 17.08
CA ALA A 121 -1.84 -6.17 18.43
C ALA A 121 -1.35 -4.89 19.13
N VAL A 122 -0.05 -4.60 19.03
CA VAL A 122 0.53 -3.36 19.58
C VAL A 122 -0.02 -2.13 18.87
N ALA A 123 0.00 -2.08 17.53
CA ALA A 123 -0.49 -0.95 16.74
C ALA A 123 -1.98 -0.64 17.01
N TRP A 124 -2.79 -1.66 17.28
CA TRP A 124 -4.22 -1.52 17.57
C TRP A 124 -4.51 -1.10 19.02
N MET A 125 -3.70 -1.56 19.97
CA MET A 125 -3.89 -1.29 21.40
C MET A 125 -3.24 0.02 21.84
N ALA A 126 -2.08 0.37 21.29
CA ALA A 126 -1.35 1.57 21.65
C ALA A 126 -1.89 2.78 20.86
N PRO A 127 -2.30 3.87 21.53
CA PRO A 127 -2.58 5.12 20.84
C PRO A 127 -1.27 5.72 20.31
N PRO A 128 -1.32 6.52 19.23
CA PRO A 128 -0.13 7.19 18.75
C PRO A 128 0.45 8.12 19.81
N ASN A 129 1.72 7.91 20.15
CA ASN A 129 2.36 8.49 21.35
C ASN A 129 3.71 9.15 21.07
N THR A 130 4.10 9.30 19.81
CA THR A 130 5.33 10.00 19.44
C THR A 130 5.09 11.51 19.35
N ASN A 131 6.15 12.30 19.56
CA ASN A 131 6.06 13.75 19.54
C ASN A 131 5.49 14.27 18.20
N ASP A 132 5.98 13.73 17.08
CA ASP A 132 5.51 14.11 15.74
C ASP A 132 4.06 13.69 15.48
N ALA A 133 3.66 12.51 15.94
CA ALA A 133 2.28 12.05 15.85
C ALA A 133 1.33 13.00 16.55
N MET A 134 1.65 13.39 17.79
CA MET A 134 0.82 14.25 18.62
C MET A 134 0.82 15.70 18.15
N GLN A 135 1.97 16.22 17.75
CA GLN A 135 2.09 17.63 17.41
C GLN A 135 1.56 17.96 16.01
N TYR A 136 1.73 17.08 15.01
CA TYR A 136 1.29 17.43 13.66
C TYR A 136 0.54 16.35 12.89
N HIS A 137 0.88 15.06 12.95
CA HIS A 137 0.17 14.08 12.13
C HIS A 137 -1.30 13.94 12.55
N LEU A 138 -1.56 13.61 13.82
CA LEU A 138 -2.93 13.43 14.30
C LEU A 138 -3.68 14.74 14.49
N SER A 139 -3.03 15.77 15.02
CA SER A 139 -3.65 17.08 15.22
C SER A 139 -4.20 17.62 13.90
N ARG A 140 -3.43 17.51 12.81
CA ARG A 140 -3.85 17.87 11.47
C ARG A 140 -5.05 17.06 10.98
N VAL A 141 -5.00 15.74 11.15
CA VAL A 141 -6.13 14.86 10.80
C VAL A 141 -7.41 15.27 11.53
N MET A 142 -7.32 15.57 12.82
CA MET A 142 -8.47 15.98 13.62
C MET A 142 -9.00 17.35 13.21
N HIS A 143 -8.13 18.32 12.91
CA HIS A 143 -8.55 19.62 12.37
C HIS A 143 -9.28 19.48 11.03
N TRP A 144 -8.78 18.67 10.11
CA TRP A 144 -9.45 18.43 8.83
C TRP A 144 -10.83 17.77 9.00
N LEU A 145 -10.94 16.77 9.89
CA LEU A 145 -12.22 16.13 10.18
C LEU A 145 -13.22 17.07 10.86
N GLN A 146 -12.75 17.94 11.77
CA GLN A 146 -13.58 18.94 12.44
C GLN A 146 -14.05 20.03 11.48
N ASN A 147 -13.17 20.50 10.61
CA ASN A 147 -13.47 21.56 9.64
C ASN A 147 -14.23 21.04 8.42
N GLY A 148 -14.23 19.72 8.19
CA GLY A 148 -14.80 19.11 6.99
C GLY A 148 -14.06 19.48 5.71
N SER A 149 -12.81 19.96 5.81
CA SER A 149 -12.01 20.51 4.71
C SER A 149 -10.50 20.32 4.95
N LEU A 150 -9.76 20.18 3.86
CA LEU A 150 -8.29 20.18 3.81
C LEU A 150 -7.68 21.60 3.79
N ALA A 151 -8.51 22.64 3.76
CA ALA A 151 -8.04 24.03 3.76
C ALA A 151 -7.13 24.33 4.95
N HIS A 152 -6.19 25.26 4.77
CA HIS A 152 -5.36 25.75 5.86
C HIS A 152 -6.22 26.33 6.98
N TYR A 153 -5.77 26.14 8.21
CA TYR A 153 -6.45 26.58 9.41
C TYR A 153 -5.45 27.28 10.35
N PRO A 154 -5.91 28.18 11.24
CA PRO A 154 -5.03 28.85 12.18
C PRO A 154 -4.37 27.84 13.14
N THR A 155 -3.04 27.82 13.20
CA THR A 155 -2.28 26.95 14.11
C THR A 155 -0.93 27.57 14.45
N ALA A 156 -0.46 27.37 15.68
CA ALA A 156 0.89 27.76 16.10
C ALA A 156 1.97 26.77 15.64
N ILE A 157 1.56 25.62 15.08
CA ILE A 157 2.44 24.55 14.59
C ILE A 157 2.41 24.58 13.07
N ASP A 158 3.27 25.41 12.47
CA ASP A 158 3.38 25.66 11.03
C ASP A 158 3.51 24.38 10.18
N ARG A 159 4.24 23.37 10.69
CA ARG A 159 4.41 22.07 10.01
C ARG A 159 3.09 21.35 9.76
N GLN A 160 2.01 21.69 10.48
CA GLN A 160 0.67 21.19 10.16
C GLN A 160 0.10 21.73 8.84
N LEU A 161 0.66 22.78 8.25
CA LEU A 161 0.13 23.40 7.03
C LEU A 161 0.90 23.01 5.76
N TRP A 162 2.20 22.73 5.87
CA TRP A 162 3.07 22.57 4.70
C TRP A 162 3.68 21.17 4.53
N GLN A 163 3.78 20.35 5.58
CA GLN A 163 4.32 18.99 5.43
C GLN A 163 3.46 18.15 4.47
N PRO A 164 4.04 17.33 3.57
CA PRO A 164 3.29 16.54 2.59
C PRO A 164 2.19 15.69 3.25
N PRO A 165 0.93 15.72 2.76
CA PRO A 165 -0.22 15.25 3.54
C PRO A 165 -0.60 13.78 3.32
N TRP A 166 0.06 13.04 2.42
CA TRP A 166 -0.49 11.79 1.90
C TRP A 166 -0.74 10.72 2.98
N ALA A 167 0.20 10.54 3.92
CA ALA A 167 0.04 9.57 5.00
C ALA A 167 -1.09 10.00 5.95
N GLU A 168 -1.22 11.29 6.22
CA GLU A 168 -2.27 11.87 7.04
C GLU A 168 -3.65 11.75 6.37
N LEU A 169 -3.74 11.85 5.04
CA LEU A 169 -4.99 11.57 4.33
C LEU A 169 -5.40 10.09 4.49
N ALA A 170 -4.44 9.16 4.45
CA ALA A 170 -4.71 7.75 4.72
C ALA A 170 -5.20 7.53 6.16
N ILE A 171 -4.55 8.17 7.14
CA ILE A 171 -4.98 8.15 8.55
C ILE A 171 -6.38 8.77 8.68
N LEU A 172 -6.65 9.91 8.05
CA LEU A 172 -7.94 10.60 8.08
C LEU A 172 -9.08 9.71 7.61
N HIS A 173 -8.88 8.97 6.51
CA HIS A 173 -9.92 8.09 5.98
C HIS A 173 -10.21 6.94 6.95
N LEU A 174 -9.20 6.35 7.58
CA LEU A 174 -9.40 5.25 8.54
C LEU A 174 -9.99 5.75 9.87
N VAL A 175 -9.44 6.83 10.44
CA VAL A 175 -9.90 7.44 11.71
C VAL A 175 -11.29 8.03 11.55
N GLY A 176 -11.58 8.77 10.47
CA GLY A 176 -12.88 9.37 10.22
C GLY A 176 -14.01 8.35 10.03
N LEU A 177 -13.72 7.21 9.40
CA LEU A 177 -14.68 6.10 9.26
C LEU A 177 -14.78 5.24 10.53
N GLY A 178 -13.68 5.09 11.24
CA GLY A 178 -13.56 4.24 12.43
C GLY A 178 -14.07 4.91 13.71
N GLY A 179 -14.02 6.25 13.77
CA GLY A 179 -14.35 7.03 14.95
C GLY A 179 -13.36 6.85 16.11
N SER A 180 -12.13 6.40 15.84
CA SER A 180 -11.10 6.17 16.85
C SER A 180 -9.71 6.33 16.24
N ASP A 181 -8.79 6.87 17.05
CA ASP A 181 -7.36 7.00 16.78
C ASP A 181 -6.61 5.66 16.69
N ARG A 182 -7.16 4.56 17.19
CA ARG A 182 -6.61 3.19 17.06
C ARG A 182 -6.35 2.78 15.60
N TRP A 183 -7.05 3.41 14.67
CA TRP A 183 -6.89 3.16 13.24
C TRP A 183 -5.66 3.85 12.63
N ALA A 184 -5.06 4.83 13.31
CA ALA A 184 -3.98 5.65 12.76
C ALA A 184 -2.71 4.84 12.51
N ASN A 185 -2.29 4.03 13.48
CA ASN A 185 -1.08 3.21 13.38
C ASN A 185 -1.19 2.13 12.29
N LEU A 186 -2.41 1.76 11.87
CA LEU A 186 -2.61 0.72 10.86
C LEU A 186 -2.12 1.12 9.47
N VAL A 187 -1.95 2.42 9.20
CA VAL A 187 -1.34 2.89 7.95
C VAL A 187 0.13 2.48 7.88
N GLN A 188 0.89 2.75 8.94
CA GLN A 188 2.30 2.37 9.09
C GLN A 188 2.47 0.85 9.16
N TRP A 189 1.65 0.17 9.97
CA TRP A 189 1.65 -1.29 10.04
C TRP A 189 1.38 -1.94 8.68
N GLY A 190 0.39 -1.44 7.92
CA GLY A 190 0.10 -1.93 6.58
C GLY A 190 1.24 -1.66 5.60
N ALA A 191 1.84 -0.47 5.65
CA ALA A 191 3.00 -0.12 4.84
C ALA A 191 4.21 -1.02 5.16
N PHE A 192 4.44 -1.36 6.43
CA PHE A 192 5.48 -2.29 6.86
C PHE A 192 5.34 -3.65 6.18
N LEU A 193 4.15 -4.26 6.19
CA LEU A 193 3.90 -5.50 5.45
C LEU A 193 4.12 -5.34 3.94
N GLY A 194 3.71 -4.18 3.41
CA GLY A 194 3.96 -3.81 2.03
C GLY A 194 5.45 -3.79 1.69
N THR A 195 6.33 -3.39 2.62
CA THR A 195 7.78 -3.41 2.38
C THR A 195 8.33 -4.83 2.21
N TRP A 196 7.82 -5.79 2.97
CA TRP A 196 8.20 -7.21 2.85
C TRP A 196 7.81 -7.75 1.47
N LEU A 197 6.59 -7.43 1.04
CA LEU A 197 6.07 -7.83 -0.28
C LEU A 197 6.85 -7.14 -1.41
N GLY A 198 7.24 -5.88 -1.23
CA GLY A 198 8.07 -5.12 -2.15
C GLY A 198 9.44 -5.73 -2.34
N ALA A 199 10.18 -5.93 -1.24
CA ALA A 199 11.52 -6.54 -1.25
C ALA A 199 11.51 -7.97 -1.82
N SER A 200 10.53 -8.78 -1.40
CA SER A 200 10.32 -10.12 -1.96
C SER A 200 10.04 -10.07 -3.46
N GLY A 201 9.27 -9.06 -3.92
CA GLY A 201 8.96 -8.81 -5.33
C GLY A 201 10.19 -8.44 -6.14
N LEU A 202 11.02 -7.54 -5.62
CA LEU A 202 12.27 -7.13 -6.26
C LEU A 202 13.22 -8.31 -6.37
N ALA A 203 13.41 -9.08 -5.29
CA ALA A 203 14.20 -10.31 -5.32
C ALA A 203 13.72 -11.26 -6.42
N ALA A 204 12.40 -11.43 -6.57
CA ALA A 204 11.84 -12.26 -7.64
C ALA A 204 12.11 -11.72 -9.05
N GLN A 205 12.03 -10.39 -9.24
CA GLN A 205 12.36 -9.77 -10.53
C GLN A 205 13.85 -9.93 -10.87
N LEU A 206 14.72 -9.90 -9.86
CA LEU A 206 16.17 -10.12 -10.00
C LEU A 206 16.55 -11.60 -10.18
N GLY A 207 15.57 -12.50 -10.33
CA GLY A 207 15.82 -13.93 -10.58
C GLY A 207 16.01 -14.77 -9.32
N ALA A 208 15.79 -14.22 -8.12
CA ALA A 208 15.88 -15.01 -6.91
C ALA A 208 14.79 -16.08 -6.87
N GLY A 209 15.19 -17.31 -6.55
CA GLY A 209 14.27 -18.40 -6.24
C GLY A 209 13.46 -18.12 -4.96
N ARG A 210 12.54 -19.02 -4.64
CA ARG A 210 11.63 -18.89 -3.49
C ARG A 210 12.33 -18.57 -2.16
N LYS A 211 13.46 -19.23 -1.87
CA LYS A 211 14.26 -19.00 -0.66
C LYS A 211 14.83 -17.58 -0.59
N GLY A 212 15.38 -17.06 -1.69
CA GLY A 212 15.89 -15.69 -1.74
C GLY A 212 14.78 -14.66 -1.55
N GLN A 213 13.59 -14.92 -2.11
CA GLN A 213 12.43 -14.04 -1.95
C GLN A 213 11.91 -13.96 -0.52
N ILE A 214 11.91 -15.06 0.24
CA ILE A 214 11.48 -15.05 1.64
C ILE A 214 12.57 -14.46 2.54
N LEU A 215 13.85 -14.70 2.25
CA LEU A 215 14.95 -14.07 2.97
C LEU A 215 14.96 -12.55 2.79
N ALA A 216 14.69 -12.06 1.57
CA ALA A 216 14.57 -10.61 1.32
C ALA A 216 13.45 -9.98 2.16
N ALA A 217 12.30 -10.66 2.29
CA ALA A 217 11.22 -10.21 3.17
C ALA A 217 11.66 -10.18 4.64
N TRP A 218 12.35 -11.21 5.11
CA TRP A 218 12.88 -11.30 6.48
C TRP A 218 13.88 -10.21 6.82
N VAL A 219 14.76 -9.85 5.88
CA VAL A 219 15.72 -8.76 6.11
C VAL A 219 14.98 -7.46 6.38
N CYS A 220 13.95 -7.14 5.59
CA CYS A 220 13.11 -5.96 5.85
C CYS A 220 12.33 -6.05 7.15
N ALA A 221 11.82 -7.24 7.48
CA ALA A 221 11.05 -7.49 8.68
C ALA A 221 11.87 -7.27 9.95
N MET A 222 13.13 -7.71 9.96
CA MET A 222 14.01 -7.62 11.13
C MET A 222 14.70 -6.25 11.30
N LEU A 223 14.40 -5.25 10.47
CA LEU A 223 14.98 -3.91 10.64
C LEU A 223 14.43 -3.29 11.94
N PRO A 224 15.27 -3.00 12.95
CA PRO A 224 14.79 -2.49 14.24
C PRO A 224 13.95 -1.23 14.09
N MET A 225 14.35 -0.33 13.19
CA MET A 225 13.60 0.89 12.92
C MET A 225 12.24 0.60 12.27
N GLY A 226 12.15 -0.40 11.39
CA GLY A 226 10.90 -0.81 10.78
C GLY A 226 9.91 -1.40 11.79
N ILE A 227 10.40 -2.27 12.68
CA ILE A 227 9.61 -2.86 13.78
C ILE A 227 9.07 -1.76 14.70
N LEU A 228 9.93 -0.81 15.10
CA LEU A 228 9.54 0.29 15.97
C LEU A 228 8.45 1.17 15.33
N GLN A 229 8.64 1.55 14.07
CA GLN A 229 7.71 2.45 13.36
C GLN A 229 6.40 1.78 12.98
N ALA A 230 6.37 0.46 12.77
CA ALA A 230 5.17 -0.28 12.40
C ALA A 230 4.03 -0.15 13.42
N THR A 231 4.32 0.30 14.64
CA THR A 231 3.34 0.51 15.72
C THR A 231 3.06 1.99 16.02
N GLY A 232 3.57 2.91 15.21
CA GLY A 232 3.34 4.36 15.31
C GLY A 232 2.61 4.96 14.11
N SER A 233 2.44 6.28 14.07
CA SER A 233 1.75 7.02 13.00
C SER A 233 2.64 8.06 12.29
N GLN A 234 3.94 7.78 12.22
CA GLN A 234 4.89 8.52 11.38
C GLN A 234 4.60 8.25 9.88
N ASN A 235 5.49 8.62 8.96
CA ASN A 235 5.30 8.39 7.51
C ASN A 235 6.44 7.64 6.78
N ASP A 236 7.55 7.27 7.44
CA ASP A 236 8.71 6.68 6.77
C ASP A 236 8.46 5.31 6.12
N LEU A 237 7.72 4.41 6.77
CA LEU A 237 7.35 3.13 6.17
C LEU A 237 6.39 3.30 5.00
N ALA A 238 5.50 4.30 5.04
CA ALA A 238 4.63 4.64 3.92
C ALA A 238 5.47 5.14 2.72
N ALA A 239 6.45 6.00 2.96
CA ALA A 239 7.40 6.44 1.93
C ALA A 239 8.22 5.26 1.37
N SER A 240 8.72 4.38 2.24
CA SER A 240 9.48 3.17 1.86
C SER A 240 8.64 2.20 1.02
N PHE A 241 7.37 2.03 1.37
CA PHE A 241 6.41 1.26 0.57
C PHE A 241 6.28 1.84 -0.84
N TRP A 242 6.04 3.14 -0.97
CA TRP A 242 5.94 3.79 -2.29
C TRP A 242 7.22 3.67 -3.11
N LEU A 243 8.38 3.83 -2.47
CA LEU A 243 9.68 3.67 -3.12
C LEU A 243 9.87 2.24 -3.67
N LEU A 244 9.51 1.21 -2.91
CA LEU A 244 9.55 -0.18 -3.38
C LEU A 244 8.60 -0.40 -4.58
N GLY A 245 7.44 0.25 -4.58
CA GLY A 245 6.53 0.25 -5.73
C GLY A 245 7.17 0.85 -6.98
N VAL A 246 7.83 2.01 -6.84
CA VAL A 246 8.58 2.64 -7.93
C VAL A 246 9.70 1.72 -8.42
N LEU A 247 10.51 1.17 -7.52
CA LEU A 247 11.61 0.25 -7.88
C LEU A 247 11.10 -0.98 -8.64
N LEU A 248 9.98 -1.57 -8.23
CA LEU A 248 9.37 -2.72 -8.92
C LEU A 248 8.93 -2.39 -10.36
N LEU A 249 8.56 -1.14 -10.63
CA LEU A 249 8.17 -0.68 -11.96
C LEU A 249 9.41 -0.35 -12.80
N VAL A 250 10.37 0.37 -12.22
CA VAL A 250 11.61 0.78 -12.88
C VAL A 250 12.46 -0.42 -13.28
N VAL A 251 12.70 -1.36 -12.35
CA VAL A 251 13.46 -2.60 -12.66
C VAL A 251 12.76 -3.39 -13.76
N LYS A 252 11.42 -3.50 -13.72
CA LYS A 252 10.68 -4.23 -14.74
C LYS A 252 10.76 -3.55 -16.10
N ALA A 253 10.64 -2.22 -16.15
CA ALA A 253 10.79 -1.44 -17.38
C ALA A 253 12.19 -1.61 -17.96
N HIS A 254 13.23 -1.52 -17.11
CA HIS A 254 14.61 -1.73 -17.50
C HIS A 254 14.86 -3.15 -18.07
N GLN A 255 14.33 -4.19 -17.43
CA GLN A 255 14.44 -5.58 -17.93
C GLN A 255 13.72 -5.81 -19.26
N GLN A 256 12.64 -5.08 -19.53
CA GLN A 256 11.90 -5.16 -20.80
C GLN A 256 12.61 -4.40 -21.93
N ALA A 257 13.57 -3.54 -21.62
CA ALA A 257 14.28 -2.71 -22.58
C ALA A 257 15.44 -3.43 -23.31
N ARG A 258 15.51 -4.77 -23.33
CA ARG A 258 16.62 -5.51 -23.99
C ARG A 258 16.39 -5.76 -25.51
N TYR A 259 16.94 -4.83 -26.33
CA TYR A 259 17.43 -4.85 -27.74
C TYR A 259 16.49 -5.05 -28.97
N PRO A 260 16.83 -4.52 -30.19
CA PRO A 260 17.53 -3.26 -30.57
C PRO A 260 16.75 -2.37 -31.58
N ASP A 261 17.13 -1.09 -31.79
CA ASP A 261 17.12 -0.53 -33.15
C ASP A 261 18.31 0.44 -33.41
N PRO A 262 19.11 0.21 -34.47
CA PRO A 262 20.15 1.11 -35.00
C PRO A 262 19.67 2.47 -35.57
N ALA A 263 18.38 2.78 -35.49
CA ALA A 263 17.85 4.09 -35.88
C ALA A 263 17.73 5.03 -34.67
N GLY A 264 18.77 5.82 -34.49
CA GLY A 264 18.77 6.99 -33.61
C GLY A 264 17.73 8.06 -33.92
N PHE A 265 17.52 8.99 -32.98
CA PHE A 265 16.94 10.29 -33.30
C PHE A 265 17.96 11.06 -34.17
N ALA A 266 17.62 11.31 -35.44
CA ALA A 266 18.49 11.93 -36.45
C ALA A 266 19.81 11.17 -36.76
N GLY A 267 19.81 9.84 -36.67
CA GLY A 267 20.99 9.01 -37.00
C GLY A 267 21.96 8.77 -35.83
N LEU A 268 21.64 9.20 -34.61
CA LEU A 268 22.41 8.88 -33.40
C LEU A 268 21.75 7.76 -32.61
N CYS A 269 22.21 6.51 -32.78
CA CYS A 269 21.79 5.36 -31.98
C CYS A 269 21.78 5.69 -30.49
N TRP A 270 20.64 5.54 -29.83
CA TRP A 270 20.57 5.53 -28.37
C TRP A 270 19.78 4.32 -27.89
N LEU A 271 20.50 3.40 -27.25
CA LEU A 271 19.94 2.34 -26.42
C LEU A 271 20.79 2.24 -25.16
N GLU A 272 20.64 3.19 -24.25
CA GLU A 272 21.32 3.12 -22.96
C GLU A 272 20.35 3.61 -21.88
N TRP A 273 20.20 2.93 -20.74
CA TRP A 273 21.26 2.27 -19.99
C TRP A 273 20.94 0.82 -19.65
N ALA A 274 21.91 -0.05 -19.94
CA ALA A 274 22.26 -1.20 -19.12
C ALA A 274 23.38 -0.78 -18.16
N GLY A 275 23.03 -0.69 -16.88
CA GLY A 275 23.96 -0.68 -15.76
C GLY A 275 23.50 -1.73 -14.76
#